data_AF-A0A1R2BTD2-F1
#
_entry.id   AF-A0A1R2BTD2-F1
#
_cell.length_a   1.000
_cell.length_b   1.000
_cell.length_c   1.000
_cell.angle_alpha   90.00
_cell.angle_beta   90.00
_cell.angle_gamma   90.00
#
_symmetry.space_group_name_H-M   'P 1'
#
loop_
_entity.id
_entity.type
_entity.pdbx_description
1 polymer ?
#
loop_
_entity_poly.entity_id
_entity_poly.type
_entity_poly.pdbx_seq_one_letter_code
_entity_poly.pdbx_strand_id
1 'polypeptide(L)'
;MKLAFALLFAVALAATPLSPVWPNIFWQPFNEKTVDPKVGVHYNTGTYYYNYNLPASRVDRSNGQYDSFCGIGGPYANKSTPCTHFVVGGNRYLYYPDLNQCCFCCNSTMGCGVLLPNWMQNSTYINTEVHEGILTYKWEKTGGQQNYLYETVNNVPTSRVTVSIYEEPNNFMDFSHRNETLPTGIMNLPSICNLQNTCNWGFCQNLR
;
A
#
# COMPACT_ATOMS: atom_id res chain seq x y z
N MET A 1 -1.62 -63.49 23.59
CA MET A 1 -0.65 -62.68 22.83
C MET A 1 -1.41 -61.51 22.23
N LYS A 2 -1.36 -60.32 22.85
CA LYS A 2 -2.10 -59.12 22.41
C LYS A 2 -1.16 -58.29 21.51
N LEU A 3 -1.39 -58.28 20.20
CA LEU A 3 -0.73 -57.35 19.30
C LEU A 3 -1.38 -55.97 19.47
N ALA A 4 -0.63 -55.01 20.01
CA ALA A 4 -0.99 -53.60 19.99
C ALA A 4 -0.48 -53.00 18.66
N PHE A 5 -1.40 -52.66 17.77
CA PHE A 5 -1.09 -51.90 16.56
C PHE A 5 -0.98 -50.42 16.95
N ALA A 6 0.24 -49.88 16.97
CA ALA A 6 0.46 -48.44 17.11
C ALA A 6 0.19 -47.76 15.76
N LEU A 7 -0.92 -47.02 15.66
CA LEU A 7 -1.15 -46.12 14.53
C LEU A 7 -0.18 -44.93 14.63
N LEU A 8 0.84 -44.92 13.76
CA LEU A 8 1.64 -43.73 13.48
C LEU A 8 0.80 -42.75 12.64
N PHE A 9 0.20 -41.76 13.28
CA PHE A 9 -0.36 -40.60 12.59
C PHE A 9 0.80 -39.73 12.10
N ALA A 10 1.09 -39.79 10.80
CA ALA A 10 1.95 -38.83 10.14
C ALA A 10 1.22 -37.49 10.08
N VAL A 11 1.56 -36.56 10.99
CA VAL A 11 1.10 -35.18 10.91
C VAL A 11 1.85 -34.52 9.76
N ALA A 12 1.20 -34.42 8.60
CA ALA A 12 1.69 -33.60 7.51
C ALA A 12 1.64 -32.13 7.96
N LEU A 13 2.78 -31.59 8.39
CA LEU A 13 2.95 -30.16 8.60
C LEU A 13 2.69 -29.47 7.26
N ALA A 14 1.59 -28.73 7.16
CA ALA A 14 1.31 -27.92 5.98
C ALA A 14 2.49 -26.96 5.75
N ALA A 15 3.09 -27.01 4.56
CA ALA A 15 4.20 -26.14 4.23
C ALA A 15 3.74 -24.68 4.28
N THR A 16 4.52 -23.83 4.95
CA THR A 16 4.28 -22.38 4.96
C THR A 16 4.27 -21.86 3.52
N PRO A 17 3.30 -21.03 3.13
CA PRO A 17 3.27 -20.46 1.79
C PRO A 17 4.53 -19.63 1.53
N LEU A 18 4.90 -19.49 0.25
CA LEU A 18 5.96 -18.55 -0.15
C LEU A 18 5.58 -17.11 0.21
N SER A 19 6.57 -16.30 0.56
CA SER A 19 6.40 -14.88 0.90
C SER A 19 5.72 -14.10 -0.25
N PRO A 20 4.92 -13.06 0.04
CA PRO A 20 4.22 -12.29 -0.97
C PRO A 20 5.17 -11.63 -1.97
N VAL A 21 4.78 -11.63 -3.25
CA VAL A 21 5.46 -10.93 -4.33
C VAL A 21 4.43 -10.29 -5.22
N TRP A 22 4.47 -8.97 -5.37
CA TRP A 22 3.62 -8.26 -6.31
C TRP A 22 4.07 -8.47 -7.76
N PRO A 23 3.15 -8.48 -8.73
CA PRO A 23 3.52 -8.38 -10.14
C PRO A 23 4.15 -7.00 -10.42
N ASN A 24 4.99 -6.91 -11.45
CA ASN A 24 5.68 -5.66 -11.79
C ASN A 24 4.74 -4.54 -12.26
N ILE A 25 3.54 -4.85 -12.72
CA ILE A 25 2.58 -3.86 -13.22
C ILE A 25 1.20 -4.25 -12.71
N PHE A 26 0.53 -3.33 -12.03
CA PHE A 26 -0.89 -3.46 -11.73
C PHE A 26 -1.51 -2.12 -11.33
N TRP A 27 -2.83 -2.09 -11.28
CA TRP A 27 -3.57 -1.11 -10.51
C TRP A 27 -4.78 -1.74 -9.83
N GLN A 28 -5.18 -1.16 -8.69
CA GLN A 28 -6.34 -1.59 -7.91
C GLN A 28 -7.06 -0.36 -7.30
N PRO A 29 -8.39 -0.27 -7.42
CA PRO A 29 -9.17 0.66 -6.62
C PRO A 29 -9.21 0.17 -5.16
N PHE A 30 -9.28 1.11 -4.23
CA PHE A 30 -9.43 0.83 -2.81
C PHE A 30 -10.47 1.71 -2.13
N ASN A 31 -11.04 1.18 -1.05
CA ASN A 31 -11.69 1.96 0.01
C ASN A 31 -10.69 2.09 1.16
N GLU A 32 -10.59 3.28 1.73
CA GLU A 32 -9.66 3.59 2.82
C GLU A 32 -10.44 4.07 4.03
N LYS A 33 -10.09 3.55 5.19
CA LYS A 33 -10.52 4.03 6.50
C LYS A 33 -9.30 4.53 7.25
N THR A 34 -9.34 5.77 7.69
CA THR A 34 -8.31 6.37 8.55
C THR A 34 -8.89 6.64 9.93
N VAL A 35 -8.13 6.27 10.96
CA VAL A 35 -8.46 6.49 12.37
C VAL A 35 -7.38 7.37 12.97
N ASP A 36 -7.77 8.57 13.36
CA ASP A 36 -6.90 9.51 14.08
C ASP A 36 -7.54 9.88 15.42
N PRO A 37 -6.79 9.84 16.55
CA PRO A 37 -7.35 10.12 17.87
C PRO A 37 -7.96 11.51 18.05
N LYS A 38 -7.57 12.50 17.25
CA LYS A 38 -8.00 13.90 17.36
C LYS A 38 -9.13 14.24 16.40
N VAL A 39 -9.14 13.67 15.20
CA VAL A 39 -10.15 13.99 14.17
C VAL A 39 -11.21 12.91 13.98
N GLY A 40 -10.97 11.69 14.47
CA GLY A 40 -11.94 10.59 14.47
C GLY A 40 -11.73 9.60 13.32
N VAL A 41 -12.83 8.98 12.87
CA VAL A 41 -12.83 7.99 11.80
C VAL A 41 -13.27 8.64 10.49
N HIS A 42 -12.47 8.46 9.45
CA HIS A 42 -12.72 9.00 8.13
C HIS A 42 -12.66 7.91 7.06
N TYR A 43 -13.44 8.11 6.01
CA TYR A 43 -13.52 7.20 4.88
C TYR A 43 -13.16 7.92 3.59
N ASN A 44 -12.50 7.20 2.70
CA ASN A 44 -12.03 7.71 1.44
C ASN A 44 -12.04 6.60 0.39
N THR A 45 -11.94 6.98 -0.87
CA THR A 45 -11.71 6.04 -1.97
C THR A 45 -10.55 6.52 -2.81
N GLY A 46 -9.94 5.57 -3.51
CA GLY A 46 -8.78 5.88 -4.31
C GLY A 46 -8.38 4.76 -5.26
N THR A 47 -7.23 4.95 -5.90
CA THR A 47 -6.64 3.94 -6.78
C THR A 47 -5.13 3.94 -6.62
N TYR A 48 -4.59 2.75 -6.42
CA TYR A 48 -3.15 2.51 -6.39
C TYR A 48 -2.71 1.99 -7.76
N TYR A 49 -1.76 2.68 -8.39
CA TYR A 49 -1.12 2.27 -9.63
C TYR A 49 0.35 1.95 -9.34
N TYR A 50 0.82 0.87 -9.94
CA TYR A 50 2.16 0.35 -9.74
C TYR A 50 2.80 -0.03 -11.07
N ASN A 51 4.02 0.44 -11.29
CA ASN A 51 4.88 0.01 -12.37
C ASN A 51 6.31 -0.10 -11.83
N TYR A 52 6.85 -1.30 -11.75
CA TYR A 52 8.24 -1.50 -11.36
C TYR A 52 9.19 -1.53 -12.57
N ASN A 53 8.68 -1.84 -13.75
CA ASN A 53 9.47 -1.83 -15.00
C ASN A 53 9.91 -0.39 -15.35
N LEU A 54 9.04 0.58 -15.09
CA LEU A 54 9.37 2.00 -14.99
C LEU A 54 9.17 2.36 -13.53
N PRO A 55 10.21 2.43 -12.66
CA PRO A 55 10.09 2.44 -11.20
C PRO A 55 9.28 3.64 -10.72
N ALA A 56 7.96 3.46 -10.75
CA ALA A 56 6.96 4.47 -10.52
C ALA A 56 5.73 3.88 -9.80
N SER A 57 5.17 4.66 -8.90
CA SER A 57 3.85 4.39 -8.32
C SER A 57 3.05 5.67 -8.24
N ARG A 58 1.73 5.50 -8.21
CA ARG A 58 0.79 6.61 -8.08
C ARG A 58 -0.34 6.18 -7.16
N VAL A 59 -0.65 7.00 -6.16
CA VAL A 59 -1.81 6.79 -5.29
C VAL A 59 -2.72 7.99 -5.42
N ASP A 60 -3.88 7.78 -6.02
CA ASP A 60 -4.92 8.80 -6.13
C ASP A 60 -5.90 8.63 -4.98
N ARG A 61 -6.17 9.72 -4.25
CA ARG A 61 -7.20 9.79 -3.21
C ARG A 61 -8.24 10.83 -3.58
N SER A 62 -9.52 10.46 -3.49
CA SER A 62 -10.63 11.37 -3.77
C SER A 62 -10.68 12.55 -2.80
N ASN A 63 -10.21 12.33 -1.57
CA ASN A 63 -10.02 13.37 -0.56
C ASN A 63 -8.72 13.14 0.21
N GLY A 64 -7.77 14.08 0.15
CA GLY A 64 -6.50 14.05 0.86
C GLY A 64 -6.52 14.67 2.25
N GLN A 65 -7.65 15.23 2.70
CA GLN A 65 -7.77 15.97 3.97
C GLN A 65 -7.28 15.19 5.19
N TYR A 66 -7.41 13.86 5.18
CA TYR A 66 -7.08 12.98 6.30
C TYR A 66 -5.87 12.09 6.04
N ASP A 67 -5.23 12.20 4.87
CA ASP A 67 -4.00 11.48 4.57
C ASP A 67 -2.82 12.10 5.35
N SER A 68 -1.91 11.25 5.82
CA SER A 68 -0.76 11.66 6.65
C SER A 68 0.22 12.59 5.95
N PHE A 69 0.28 12.59 4.62
CA PHE A 69 1.12 13.48 3.83
C PHE A 69 0.34 14.71 3.36
N CYS A 70 -0.87 14.51 2.82
CA CYS A 70 -1.60 15.59 2.17
C CYS A 70 -2.40 16.47 3.13
N GLY A 71 -2.91 15.84 4.19
CA GLY A 71 -3.92 16.37 5.08
C GLY A 71 -3.34 16.73 6.44
N ILE A 72 -3.45 15.81 7.39
CA ILE A 72 -3.08 16.02 8.81
C ILE A 72 -1.60 16.38 8.94
N GLY A 73 -0.72 15.71 8.20
CA GLY A 73 0.69 16.07 8.09
C GLY A 73 1.00 16.97 6.91
N GLY A 74 -0.01 17.66 6.37
CA GLY A 74 0.09 18.58 5.25
C GLY A 74 -0.54 19.95 5.53
N PRO A 75 -0.64 20.83 4.52
CA PRO A 75 -1.13 22.19 4.68
C PRO A 75 -2.66 22.28 4.46
N TYR A 76 -3.30 21.15 4.09
CA TYR A 76 -4.71 21.10 3.70
C TYR A 76 -5.58 20.20 4.60
N ALA A 77 -5.19 20.03 5.87
CA ALA A 77 -5.99 19.32 6.90
C ALA A 77 -7.44 19.85 7.05
N ASN A 78 -7.67 21.11 6.68
CA ASN A 78 -8.98 21.77 6.79
C ASN A 78 -9.71 21.91 5.44
N LYS A 79 -9.26 21.21 4.39
CA LYS A 79 -9.82 21.32 3.05
C LYS A 79 -10.07 19.94 2.44
N SER A 80 -11.31 19.66 2.09
CA SER A 80 -11.63 18.52 1.24
C SER A 80 -11.16 18.81 -0.17
N THR A 81 -10.10 18.13 -0.60
CA THR A 81 -9.49 18.25 -1.93
C THR A 81 -8.86 16.91 -2.29
N PRO A 82 -8.92 16.45 -3.55
CA PRO A 82 -8.18 15.28 -3.98
C PRO A 82 -6.67 15.46 -3.75
N CYS A 83 -5.98 14.36 -3.51
CA CYS A 83 -4.53 14.35 -3.43
C CYS A 83 -3.95 13.12 -4.12
N THR A 84 -2.90 13.34 -4.89
CA THR A 84 -2.15 12.29 -5.57
C THR A 84 -0.72 12.23 -5.04
N HIS A 85 -0.28 11.05 -4.64
CA HIS A 85 1.12 10.76 -4.39
C HIS A 85 1.72 10.19 -5.67
N PHE A 86 2.63 10.92 -6.31
CA PHE A 86 3.46 10.35 -7.37
C PHE A 86 4.78 9.91 -6.78
N VAL A 87 5.27 8.74 -7.18
CA VAL A 87 6.68 8.38 -7.07
C VAL A 87 7.16 8.09 -8.47
N VAL A 88 8.07 8.89 -9.02
CA VAL A 88 8.61 8.73 -10.38
C VAL A 88 10.10 9.04 -10.36
N GLY A 89 10.91 8.16 -10.96
CA GLY A 89 12.37 8.36 -11.01
C GLY A 89 13.01 8.47 -9.62
N GLY A 90 12.47 7.72 -8.65
CA GLY A 90 12.94 7.75 -7.25
C GLY A 90 12.54 8.98 -6.45
N ASN A 91 11.69 9.87 -6.96
CA ASN A 91 11.24 11.08 -6.28
C ASN A 91 9.75 11.03 -6.00
N ARG A 92 9.36 11.41 -4.77
CA ARG A 92 7.96 11.53 -4.36
C ARG A 92 7.47 12.97 -4.49
N TYR A 93 6.30 13.14 -5.09
CA TYR A 93 5.60 14.41 -5.23
C TYR A 93 4.19 14.29 -4.65
N LEU A 94 3.70 15.37 -4.04
CA LEU A 94 2.32 15.52 -3.63
C LEU A 94 1.64 16.50 -4.57
N TYR A 95 0.58 16.05 -5.24
CA TYR A 95 -0.16 16.81 -6.23
C TYR A 95 -1.62 16.98 -5.80
N TYR A 96 -2.10 18.23 -5.81
CA TYR A 96 -3.46 18.62 -5.49
C TYR A 96 -4.10 19.16 -6.78
N PRO A 97 -4.82 18.33 -7.54
CA PRO A 97 -5.31 18.71 -8.87
C PRO A 97 -6.26 19.92 -8.84
N ASP A 98 -7.21 19.93 -7.92
CA ASP A 98 -8.21 21.00 -7.80
C ASP A 98 -7.60 22.35 -7.38
N LEU A 99 -6.43 22.31 -6.74
CA LEU A 99 -5.68 23.51 -6.34
C LEU A 99 -4.67 23.93 -7.40
N ASN A 100 -4.46 23.10 -8.41
CA ASN A 100 -3.34 23.19 -9.34
C ASN A 100 -2.03 23.46 -8.60
N GLN A 101 -1.70 22.59 -7.64
CA GLN A 101 -0.49 22.71 -6.83
C GLN A 101 0.23 21.38 -6.74
N CYS A 102 1.55 21.43 -6.84
CA CYS A 102 2.40 20.26 -6.66
C CYS A 102 3.69 20.62 -5.96
N CYS A 103 4.18 19.75 -5.10
CA CYS A 103 5.49 19.91 -4.48
C CYS A 103 6.26 18.59 -4.36
N PHE A 104 7.57 18.67 -4.45
CA PHE A 104 8.50 17.59 -4.16
C PHE A 104 8.58 17.36 -2.64
N CYS A 105 8.37 16.11 -2.22
CA CYS A 105 8.35 15.71 -0.82
C CYS A 105 9.72 15.19 -0.37
N CYS A 106 10.24 14.18 -1.08
CA CYS A 106 11.43 13.40 -0.68
C CYS A 106 11.84 12.45 -1.82
N ASN A 107 12.97 11.77 -1.67
CA ASN A 107 13.51 10.85 -2.68
C ASN A 107 13.75 9.44 -2.09
N SER A 108 14.23 8.52 -2.92
CA SER A 108 14.46 7.12 -2.58
C SER A 108 15.50 6.92 -1.48
N THR A 109 16.53 7.77 -1.38
CA THR A 109 17.54 7.69 -0.32
C THR A 109 16.95 8.05 1.06
N MET A 110 15.82 8.77 1.08
CA MET A 110 15.04 9.10 2.27
C MET A 110 13.88 8.11 2.52
N GLY A 111 13.82 7.00 1.78
CA GLY A 111 12.75 5.99 1.94
C GLY A 111 11.46 6.29 1.15
N CYS A 112 11.45 7.30 0.28
CA CYS A 112 10.25 7.66 -0.50
C CYS A 112 10.18 7.04 -1.90
N GLY A 113 11.01 6.03 -2.15
CA GLY A 113 11.02 5.28 -3.41
C GLY A 113 9.79 4.41 -3.61
N VAL A 114 9.75 3.75 -4.75
CA VAL A 114 8.72 2.76 -5.08
C VAL A 114 8.99 1.49 -4.27
N LEU A 115 7.93 0.87 -3.75
CA LEU A 115 8.05 -0.42 -3.08
C LEU A 115 8.57 -1.48 -4.07
N LEU A 116 9.54 -2.28 -3.64
CA LEU A 116 10.02 -3.41 -4.44
C LEU A 116 8.91 -4.46 -4.59
N PRO A 117 8.86 -5.24 -5.67
CA PRO A 117 7.87 -6.31 -5.82
C PRO A 117 7.85 -7.30 -4.64
N ASN A 118 9.02 -7.55 -4.05
CA ASN A 118 9.22 -8.39 -2.87
C ASN A 118 9.28 -7.58 -1.56
N TRP A 119 8.59 -6.44 -1.44
CA TRP A 119 8.63 -5.60 -0.24
C TRP A 119 8.20 -6.34 1.04
N MET A 120 7.46 -7.45 0.92
CA MET A 120 7.10 -8.36 2.02
C MET A 120 8.14 -9.45 2.32
N GLN A 121 9.32 -9.43 1.70
CA GLN A 121 10.38 -10.37 2.05
C GLN A 121 10.67 -10.33 3.56
N ASN A 122 10.82 -11.50 4.18
CA ASN A 122 10.97 -11.69 5.63
C ASN A 122 9.73 -11.32 6.47
N SER A 123 8.54 -11.21 5.87
CA SER A 123 7.28 -11.14 6.62
C SER A 123 6.96 -12.44 7.34
N THR A 124 6.22 -12.35 8.44
CA THR A 124 5.70 -13.51 9.18
C THR A 124 4.36 -13.94 8.60
N TYR A 125 4.24 -15.20 8.18
CA TYR A 125 2.93 -15.78 7.88
C TYR A 125 2.18 -16.00 9.20
N ILE A 126 0.95 -15.49 9.30
CA ILE A 126 0.13 -15.61 10.51
C ILE A 126 -0.80 -16.82 10.40
N ASN A 127 -1.71 -16.78 9.43
CA ASN A 127 -2.72 -17.81 9.21
C ASN A 127 -3.35 -17.69 7.80
N THR A 128 -4.21 -18.66 7.48
CA THR A 128 -5.14 -18.57 6.35
C THR A 128 -6.52 -18.29 6.96
N GLU A 129 -7.21 -17.25 6.50
CA GLU A 129 -8.52 -16.87 7.03
C GLU A 129 -9.44 -16.30 5.96
N VAL A 130 -10.74 -16.26 6.26
CA VAL A 130 -11.71 -15.55 5.43
C VAL A 130 -11.70 -14.09 5.86
N HIS A 131 -11.20 -13.22 4.99
CA HIS A 131 -11.08 -11.77 5.18
C HIS A 131 -11.85 -11.07 4.07
N GLU A 132 -12.74 -10.12 4.40
CA GLU A 132 -13.65 -9.47 3.43
C GLU A 132 -14.41 -10.46 2.54
N GLY A 133 -14.80 -11.62 3.10
CA GLY A 133 -15.51 -12.68 2.37
C GLY A 133 -14.63 -13.51 1.42
N ILE A 134 -13.32 -13.30 1.40
CA ILE A 134 -12.35 -13.97 0.51
C ILE A 134 -11.41 -14.83 1.36
N LEU A 135 -11.11 -16.06 0.90
CA LEU A 135 -10.07 -16.88 1.55
C LEU A 135 -8.69 -16.28 1.24
N THR A 136 -7.96 -15.88 2.28
CA THR A 136 -6.69 -15.13 2.18
C THR A 136 -5.59 -15.76 3.01
N TYR A 137 -4.34 -15.48 2.61
CA TYR A 137 -3.20 -15.55 3.50
C TYR A 137 -3.03 -14.21 4.22
N LYS A 138 -2.80 -14.26 5.52
CA LYS A 138 -2.45 -13.10 6.34
C LYS A 138 -0.96 -13.09 6.64
N TRP A 139 -0.34 -11.96 6.38
CA TRP A 139 1.08 -11.73 6.61
C TRP A 139 1.28 -10.50 7.49
N GLU A 140 2.23 -10.55 8.42
CA GLU A 140 2.68 -9.42 9.22
C GLU A 140 4.06 -8.97 8.76
N LYS A 141 4.26 -7.65 8.64
CA LYS A 141 5.58 -7.04 8.53
C LYS A 141 5.65 -5.77 9.36
N THR A 142 6.48 -5.80 10.40
CA THR A 142 6.71 -4.62 11.24
C THR A 142 7.61 -3.62 10.50
N GLY A 143 7.10 -2.39 10.35
CA GLY A 143 7.83 -1.22 9.89
C GLY A 143 7.88 -0.17 11.01
N GLY A 144 7.48 1.07 10.70
CA GLY A 144 7.21 2.08 11.74
C GLY A 144 5.98 1.75 12.60
N GLN A 145 5.11 0.86 12.11
CA GLN A 145 3.92 0.32 12.76
C GLN A 145 3.77 -1.17 12.40
N GLN A 146 2.81 -1.87 13.02
CA GLN A 146 2.42 -3.21 12.58
C GLN A 146 1.64 -3.11 11.27
N ASN A 147 2.12 -3.81 10.24
CA ASN A 147 1.46 -3.82 8.94
C ASN A 147 1.01 -5.24 8.61
N TYR A 148 -0.24 -5.38 8.19
CA TYR A 148 -0.82 -6.63 7.74
C TYR A 148 -1.13 -6.57 6.25
N LEU A 149 -0.73 -7.61 5.52
CA LEU A 149 -1.14 -7.84 4.14
C LEU A 149 -2.07 -9.06 4.10
N TYR A 150 -3.20 -8.87 3.45
CA TYR A 150 -4.13 -9.94 3.09
C TYR A 150 -4.09 -10.12 1.59
N GLU A 151 -3.85 -11.34 1.13
CA GLU A 151 -3.81 -11.66 -0.30
C GLU A 151 -4.52 -12.98 -0.59
N THR A 152 -5.05 -13.14 -1.80
CA THR A 152 -5.73 -14.38 -2.19
C THR A 152 -4.82 -15.60 -2.10
N VAL A 153 -5.40 -16.76 -1.80
CA VAL A 153 -4.67 -18.03 -1.73
C VAL A 153 -4.28 -18.52 -3.13
N ASN A 154 -2.97 -18.65 -3.38
CA ASN A 154 -2.43 -19.28 -4.60
C ASN A 154 -1.00 -19.82 -4.34
N ASN A 155 -0.58 -20.85 -5.06
CA ASN A 155 0.78 -21.39 -4.97
C ASN A 155 1.83 -20.53 -5.71
N VAL A 156 1.40 -19.65 -6.62
CA VAL A 156 2.25 -18.70 -7.35
C VAL A 156 2.11 -17.31 -6.73
N PRO A 157 3.13 -16.77 -6.04
CA PRO A 157 3.02 -15.49 -5.32
C PRO A 157 2.54 -14.32 -6.17
N THR A 158 3.05 -14.15 -7.40
CA THR A 158 2.65 -13.05 -8.30
C THR A 158 1.20 -13.13 -8.79
N SER A 159 0.59 -14.32 -8.73
CA SER A 159 -0.82 -14.53 -9.06
C SER A 159 -1.76 -14.22 -7.89
N ARG A 160 -1.23 -13.99 -6.68
CA ARG A 160 -2.04 -13.59 -5.52
C ARG A 160 -2.40 -12.13 -5.63
N VAL A 161 -3.66 -11.81 -5.38
CA VAL A 161 -4.21 -10.46 -5.46
C VAL A 161 -4.31 -9.89 -4.05
N THR A 162 -3.83 -8.67 -3.86
CA THR A 162 -3.99 -7.95 -2.59
C THR A 162 -5.46 -7.67 -2.33
N VAL A 163 -5.92 -8.09 -1.16
CA VAL A 163 -7.27 -7.87 -0.64
C VAL A 163 -7.27 -6.68 0.31
N SER A 164 -6.35 -6.64 1.27
CA SER A 164 -6.23 -5.51 2.20
C SER A 164 -4.79 -5.26 2.62
N ILE A 165 -4.48 -4.00 2.92
CA ILE A 165 -3.26 -3.56 3.60
C ILE A 165 -3.68 -2.72 4.79
N TYR A 166 -3.38 -3.19 5.99
CA TYR A 166 -3.70 -2.50 7.24
C TYR A 166 -2.41 -2.07 7.94
N GLU A 167 -2.28 -0.77 8.16
CA GLU A 167 -1.23 -0.14 8.98
C GLU A 167 -1.85 0.20 10.32
N GLU A 168 -1.78 -0.74 11.26
CA GLU A 168 -2.51 -0.62 12.52
C GLU A 168 -1.83 0.35 13.50
N PRO A 169 -2.61 1.14 14.26
CA PRO A 169 -4.08 1.15 14.31
C PRO A 169 -4.76 2.18 13.40
N ASN A 170 -4.05 2.79 12.44
CA ASN A 170 -4.46 4.06 11.85
C ASN A 170 -5.04 3.96 10.44
N ASN A 171 -4.46 3.18 9.54
CA ASN A 171 -4.85 3.18 8.13
C ASN A 171 -5.24 1.79 7.66
N PHE A 172 -6.40 1.69 7.03
CA PHE A 172 -6.96 0.43 6.57
C PHE A 172 -7.39 0.61 5.12
N MET A 173 -6.73 -0.08 4.19
CA MET A 173 -7.07 -0.07 2.77
C MET A 173 -7.60 -1.42 2.34
N ASP A 174 -8.83 -1.44 1.83
CA ASP A 174 -9.48 -2.60 1.23
C ASP A 174 -9.52 -2.44 -0.27
N PHE A 175 -8.81 -3.32 -0.97
CA PHE A 175 -8.63 -3.32 -2.41
C PHE A 175 -9.69 -4.18 -3.08
N SER A 176 -10.08 -3.74 -4.27
CA SER A 176 -11.01 -4.49 -5.12
C SER A 176 -10.26 -5.21 -6.25
N HIS A 177 -10.80 -5.20 -7.46
CA HIS A 177 -10.24 -5.92 -8.60
C HIS A 177 -8.86 -5.40 -9.01
N ARG A 178 -7.96 -6.33 -9.37
CA ARG A 178 -6.64 -6.03 -9.95
C ARG A 178 -6.69 -6.07 -11.46
N ASN A 179 -6.02 -5.10 -12.08
CA ASN A 179 -5.77 -5.09 -13.52
C ASN A 179 -4.28 -4.86 -13.77
N GLU A 180 -3.71 -5.62 -14.70
CA GLU A 180 -2.26 -5.63 -15.00
C GLU A 180 -1.92 -4.79 -16.24
N THR A 181 -2.91 -4.11 -16.81
CA THR A 181 -2.74 -3.13 -17.89
C THR A 181 -3.01 -1.73 -17.37
N LEU A 182 -1.96 -0.88 -17.39
CA LEU A 182 -2.08 0.52 -16.97
C LEU A 182 -2.69 1.38 -18.07
N PRO A 183 -3.57 2.36 -17.72
CA PRO A 183 -3.98 3.38 -18.66
C PRO A 183 -2.78 4.18 -19.20
N THR A 184 -2.82 4.54 -20.48
CA THR A 184 -1.75 5.31 -21.12
C THR A 184 -1.52 6.64 -20.40
N GLY A 185 -0.26 6.95 -20.10
CA GLY A 185 0.12 8.22 -19.47
C GLY A 185 -0.27 8.37 -18.00
N ILE A 186 -0.81 7.33 -17.35
CA ILE A 186 -1.26 7.44 -15.94
C ILE A 186 -0.12 7.77 -14.97
N MET A 187 1.12 7.37 -15.31
CA MET A 187 2.33 7.65 -14.55
C MET A 187 3.03 8.96 -14.95
N ASN A 188 2.51 9.68 -15.94
CA ASN A 188 3.12 10.94 -16.36
C ASN A 188 2.95 11.97 -15.25
N LEU A 189 4.08 12.51 -14.81
CA LEU A 189 4.10 13.54 -13.80
C LEU A 189 3.54 14.86 -14.41
N PRO A 190 2.57 15.54 -13.76
CA PRO A 190 2.07 16.83 -14.22
C PRO A 190 3.21 17.86 -14.33
N SER A 191 3.17 18.74 -15.34
CA SER A 191 4.26 19.70 -15.61
C SER A 191 4.54 20.69 -14.47
N ILE A 192 3.55 20.94 -13.61
CA ILE A 192 3.69 21.77 -12.42
C ILE A 192 4.53 21.09 -11.32
N CYS A 193 4.61 19.77 -11.32
CA CYS A 193 5.44 19.02 -10.39
C CYS A 193 6.90 19.06 -10.84
N ASN A 194 7.77 19.63 -10.00
CA ASN A 194 9.19 19.71 -10.26
C ASN A 194 9.98 19.67 -8.95
N LEU A 195 11.29 19.45 -9.05
CA LEU A 195 12.17 19.32 -7.89
C LEU A 195 12.45 20.64 -7.17
N GLN A 196 12.27 21.78 -7.85
CA GLN A 196 12.53 23.11 -7.30
C GLN A 196 11.44 23.55 -6.32
N ASN A 197 10.19 23.14 -6.54
CA ASN A 197 9.09 23.44 -5.64
C ASN A 197 8.95 22.36 -4.57
N THR A 198 9.47 22.60 -3.37
CA THR A 198 9.52 21.59 -2.30
C THR A 198 8.42 21.79 -1.24
N CYS A 199 7.92 20.68 -0.67
CA CYS A 199 6.90 20.70 0.37
C CYS A 199 7.53 21.14 1.71
N ASN A 200 7.46 22.42 2.04
CA ASN A 200 8.09 23.02 3.23
C ASN A 200 7.18 22.99 4.48
N TRP A 201 6.51 21.87 4.69
CA TRP A 201 5.57 21.69 5.79
C TRP A 201 5.47 20.21 6.17
N GLY A 202 4.98 19.99 7.39
CA GLY A 202 4.49 18.72 7.88
C GLY A 202 5.43 17.53 7.65
N PHE A 203 4.89 16.38 7.22
CA PHE A 203 5.67 15.15 7.14
C PHE A 203 6.83 15.23 6.14
N CYS A 204 6.60 15.84 4.96
CA CYS A 204 7.63 15.97 3.93
C CYS A 204 8.82 16.84 4.36
N GLN A 205 8.59 17.84 5.20
CA GLN A 205 9.69 18.66 5.74
C GLN A 205 10.57 17.86 6.70
N ASN A 206 10.00 16.94 7.48
CA ASN A 206 10.73 16.15 8.47
C ASN A 206 11.59 15.02 7.86
N LEU A 207 11.37 14.71 6.58
CA LEU A 207 12.14 13.67 5.88
C LEU A 207 13.42 14.19 5.21
N ARG A 208 13.56 15.51 5.08
CA ARG A 208 14.65 16.19 4.36
C ARG A 208 15.61 16.85 5.34
#